data_AF-A0A9P5JIF9-F1
#
_entry.id   AF-A0A9P5JIF9-F1
#
_cell.length_a   1.000
_cell.length_b   1.000
_cell.length_c   1.000
_cell.angle_alpha   90.00
_cell.angle_beta   90.00
_cell.angle_gamma   90.00
#
_symmetry.space_group_name_H-M   'P 1'
#
loop_
_entity.id
_entity.type
_entity.pdbx_description
1 polymer ?
#
loop_
_entity_poly.entity_id
_entity_poly.type
_entity_poly.pdbx_seq_one_letter_code
_entity_poly.pdbx_strand_id
1 'polypeptide(L)'
;MAADSPEAAQMALVSDLIAHICRAGFEDWYIINQLCDLIMTHELCALQSNLSLAEQLRVSANADPVLMRVARLWLILLRNCGHTYIEYNASPATKFIESLENVLTQHPESHSSKRLARVLGSAVYDHAKMDVRHPYTVLWLKIKYPGQPVTVRATRRLFGFPMV
;
A
#
# COMPACT_ATOMS: atom_id res chain seq x y z
N MET A 1 -29.79 15.29 0.43
CA MET A 1 -30.17 13.92 -0.01
C MET A 1 -29.16 13.44 -1.05
N ALA A 2 -27.94 13.06 -0.63
CA ALA A 2 -26.85 12.66 -1.54
C ALA A 2 -26.35 11.22 -1.28
N ALA A 3 -27.11 10.42 -0.53
CA ALA A 3 -26.69 9.10 -0.07
C ALA A 3 -26.93 7.97 -1.09
N ASP A 4 -27.61 8.24 -2.21
CA ASP A 4 -28.07 7.21 -3.16
C ASP A 4 -27.39 7.30 -4.54
N SER A 5 -26.15 7.81 -4.64
CA SER A 5 -25.38 7.62 -5.89
C SER A 5 -24.87 6.18 -5.96
N PRO A 6 -24.98 5.49 -7.12
CA PRO A 6 -24.39 4.16 -7.31
C PRO A 6 -22.88 4.14 -7.01
N GLU A 7 -22.17 5.24 -7.23
CA GLU A 7 -20.73 5.37 -6.94
C GLU A 7 -20.46 5.37 -5.44
N ALA A 8 -21.33 6.01 -4.65
CA ALA A 8 -21.22 6.01 -3.19
C ALA A 8 -21.42 4.61 -2.61
N ALA A 9 -22.35 3.84 -3.16
CA ALA A 9 -22.57 2.45 -2.79
C ALA A 9 -21.35 1.57 -3.13
N GLN A 10 -20.73 1.77 -4.30
CA GLN A 10 -19.50 1.05 -4.68
C GLN A 10 -18.32 1.39 -3.76
N MET A 11 -18.12 2.65 -3.41
CA MET A 11 -17.08 3.08 -2.46
C MET A 11 -17.30 2.48 -1.06
N ALA A 12 -18.55 2.46 -0.59
CA ALA A 12 -18.91 1.80 0.67
C ALA A 12 -18.58 0.29 0.61
N LEU A 13 -18.99 -0.38 -0.47
CA LEU A 13 -18.69 -1.79 -0.70
C LEU A 13 -17.18 -2.08 -0.68
N VAL A 14 -16.37 -1.27 -1.37
CA VAL A 14 -14.90 -1.40 -1.35
C VAL A 14 -14.34 -1.33 0.08
N SER A 15 -14.86 -0.40 0.88
CA SER A 15 -14.44 -0.23 2.27
C SER A 15 -14.78 -1.46 3.11
N ASP A 16 -15.99 -2.00 2.92
CA ASP A 16 -16.46 -3.19 3.62
C ASP A 16 -15.68 -4.44 3.23
N LEU A 17 -15.40 -4.62 1.93
CA LEU A 17 -14.59 -5.73 1.42
C LEU A 17 -13.17 -5.71 2.02
N ILE A 18 -12.51 -4.55 2.04
CA ILE A 18 -11.18 -4.41 2.64
C ILE A 18 -11.20 -4.74 4.13
N ALA A 19 -12.15 -4.18 4.87
CA ALA A 19 -12.29 -4.45 6.30
C ALA A 19 -12.65 -5.92 6.57
N HIS A 20 -13.41 -6.56 5.68
CA HIS A 20 -13.73 -7.99 5.75
C HIS A 20 -12.47 -8.83 5.53
N ILE A 21 -11.73 -8.62 4.43
CA ILE A 21 -10.51 -9.36 4.10
C ILE A 21 -9.46 -9.23 5.22
N CYS A 22 -9.26 -8.03 5.76
CA CYS A 22 -8.28 -7.82 6.83
C CYS A 22 -8.67 -8.48 8.17
N ARG A 23 -9.97 -8.67 8.43
CA ARG A 23 -10.49 -9.34 9.64
C ARG A 23 -10.69 -10.84 9.47
N ALA A 24 -10.90 -11.31 8.24
CA ALA A 24 -11.10 -12.72 7.93
C ALA A 24 -9.83 -13.53 8.22
N GLY A 25 -9.96 -14.64 8.95
CA GLY A 25 -8.82 -15.51 9.30
C GLY A 25 -8.28 -16.33 8.12
N PHE A 26 -8.90 -16.22 6.94
CA PHE A 26 -8.56 -16.94 5.72
C PHE A 26 -8.71 -16.02 4.50
N GLU A 27 -8.10 -16.41 3.38
CA GLU A 27 -8.11 -15.66 2.12
C GLU A 27 -9.25 -16.19 1.22
N ASP A 28 -10.27 -15.37 1.00
CA ASP A 28 -11.32 -15.65 0.01
C ASP A 28 -10.94 -15.00 -1.32
N TRP A 29 -10.45 -15.81 -2.26
CA TRP A 29 -10.01 -15.35 -3.57
C TRP A 29 -11.14 -14.79 -4.43
N TYR A 30 -12.39 -15.21 -4.21
CA TYR A 30 -13.53 -14.64 -4.95
C TYR A 30 -13.75 -13.18 -4.56
N ILE A 31 -13.73 -12.90 -3.25
CA ILE A 31 -13.88 -11.54 -2.70
C ILE A 31 -12.68 -10.66 -3.12
N ILE A 32 -11.46 -11.20 -3.07
CA ILE A 32 -10.25 -10.48 -3.47
C ILE A 32 -10.29 -10.10 -4.96
N ASN A 33 -10.71 -11.02 -5.83
CA ASN A 33 -10.82 -10.74 -7.26
C ASN A 33 -11.91 -9.69 -7.54
N GLN A 34 -13.07 -9.81 -6.88
CA GLN A 34 -14.12 -8.80 -6.97
C GLN A 34 -13.63 -7.40 -6.56
N LEU A 35 -12.84 -7.31 -5.47
CA LEU A 35 -12.24 -6.06 -5.04
C LEU A 35 -11.28 -5.49 -6.09
N CYS A 36 -10.43 -6.34 -6.69
CA CYS A 36 -9.51 -5.90 -7.74
C CYS A 36 -10.26 -5.38 -8.97
N ASP A 37 -11.33 -6.06 -9.39
CA ASP A 37 -12.16 -5.65 -10.53
C ASP A 37 -12.80 -4.28 -10.29
N LEU A 38 -13.35 -4.05 -9.10
CA LEU A 38 -13.93 -2.74 -8.73
C LEU A 38 -12.88 -1.62 -8.77
N ILE A 39 -11.68 -1.88 -8.23
CA ILE A 39 -10.58 -0.91 -8.21
C ILE A 39 -10.11 -0.58 -9.63
N MET A 40 -10.00 -1.57 -10.51
CA MET A 40 -9.55 -1.37 -11.89
C MET A 40 -10.60 -0.65 -12.75
N THR A 41 -11.88 -0.82 -12.45
CA THR A 41 -12.97 -0.26 -13.25
C THR A 41 -13.28 1.19 -12.89
N HIS A 42 -13.09 1.59 -11.62
CA HIS A 42 -13.51 2.89 -11.11
C HIS A 42 -12.42 3.61 -10.31
N GLU A 43 -12.00 4.80 -10.75
CA GLU A 43 -10.99 5.62 -10.06
C GLU A 43 -11.39 5.98 -8.61
N LEU A 44 -12.68 6.25 -8.37
CA LEU A 44 -13.18 6.51 -7.02
C LEU A 44 -13.03 5.28 -6.10
N CYS A 45 -13.21 4.07 -6.64
CA CYS A 45 -12.97 2.83 -5.91
C CYS A 45 -11.48 2.63 -5.62
N ALA A 46 -10.60 2.97 -6.56
CA ALA A 46 -9.16 2.97 -6.32
C ALA A 46 -8.77 3.95 -5.20
N LEU A 47 -9.27 5.19 -5.23
CA LEU A 47 -9.03 6.16 -4.18
C LEU A 47 -9.56 5.67 -2.82
N GLN A 48 -10.81 5.21 -2.78
CA GLN A 48 -11.44 4.72 -1.56
C GLN A 48 -10.71 3.51 -0.98
N SER A 49 -10.28 2.57 -1.83
CA SER A 49 -9.53 1.40 -1.39
C SER A 49 -8.22 1.78 -0.69
N ASN A 50 -7.54 2.82 -1.16
CA ASN A 50 -6.32 3.33 -0.55
C ASN A 50 -6.58 4.01 0.80
N LEU A 51 -7.68 4.78 0.92
CA LEU A 51 -8.13 5.35 2.19
C LEU A 51 -8.47 4.26 3.21
N SER A 52 -9.23 3.26 2.81
CA SER A 52 -9.59 2.12 3.66
C SER A 52 -8.36 1.31 4.07
N LEU A 53 -7.41 1.08 3.16
CA LEU A 53 -6.17 0.36 3.47
C LEU A 53 -5.27 1.15 4.43
N ALA A 54 -5.20 2.48 4.29
CA ALA A 54 -4.49 3.35 5.22
C ALA A 54 -5.12 3.33 6.62
N GLU A 55 -6.45 3.32 6.72
CA GLU A 55 -7.16 3.11 7.99
C GLU A 55 -6.81 1.74 8.59
N GLN A 56 -6.83 0.67 7.80
CA GLN A 56 -6.47 -0.67 8.28
C GLN A 56 -5.04 -0.73 8.83
N LEU A 57 -4.07 -0.07 8.20
CA LEU A 57 -2.70 0.06 8.75
C LEU A 57 -2.70 0.72 10.13
N ARG A 58 -3.45 1.82 10.31
CA ARG A 58 -3.51 2.54 11.59
C ARG A 58 -4.16 1.72 12.69
N VAL A 59 -5.32 1.14 12.45
CA VAL A 59 -6.05 0.38 13.49
C VAL A 59 -5.39 -0.95 13.83
N SER A 60 -4.62 -1.52 12.90
CA SER A 60 -3.93 -2.81 13.11
C SER A 60 -2.46 -2.68 13.51
N ALA A 61 -1.95 -1.47 13.74
CA ALA A 61 -0.53 -1.23 14.05
C ALA A 61 0.02 -2.11 15.20
N ASN A 62 -0.83 -2.40 16.20
CA ASN A 62 -0.49 -3.24 17.36
C ASN A 62 -1.03 -4.69 17.27
N ALA A 63 -1.70 -5.06 16.18
CA ALA A 63 -2.38 -6.34 16.02
C ALA A 63 -1.72 -7.17 14.91
N ASP A 64 -0.60 -7.84 15.23
CA ASP A 64 0.27 -8.54 14.27
C ASP A 64 -0.47 -9.44 13.26
N PRO A 65 -1.43 -10.32 13.64
CA PRO A 65 -2.13 -11.14 12.67
C PRO A 65 -3.00 -10.34 11.69
N VAL A 66 -3.58 -9.22 12.12
CA VAL A 66 -4.37 -8.32 11.26
C VAL A 66 -3.41 -7.56 10.34
N LEU A 67 -2.34 -6.98 10.89
CA LEU A 67 -1.37 -6.21 10.12
C LEU A 67 -0.69 -7.04 9.03
N MET A 68 -0.42 -8.32 9.30
CA MET A 68 0.08 -9.27 8.29
C MET A 68 -0.91 -9.46 7.14
N ARG A 69 -2.21 -9.51 7.41
CA ARG A 69 -3.26 -9.60 6.37
C ARG A 69 -3.37 -8.31 5.57
N VAL A 70 -3.27 -7.15 6.22
CA VAL A 70 -3.18 -5.84 5.55
C VAL A 70 -1.98 -5.80 4.60
N ALA A 71 -0.80 -6.26 5.05
CA ALA A 71 0.40 -6.30 4.23
C ALA A 71 0.26 -7.23 3.01
N ARG A 72 -0.43 -8.37 3.16
CA ARG A 72 -0.72 -9.30 2.06
C ARG A 72 -1.70 -8.70 1.07
N LEU A 73 -2.80 -8.13 1.56
CA LEU A 73 -3.79 -7.47 0.70
C LEU A 73 -3.13 -6.35 -0.11
N TRP A 74 -2.32 -5.51 0.53
CA TRP A 74 -1.58 -4.45 -0.17
C TRP A 74 -0.72 -5.02 -1.31
N LEU A 75 0.06 -6.09 -1.04
CA LEU A 75 0.86 -6.75 -2.08
C LEU A 75 0.01 -7.29 -3.24
N ILE A 76 -1.17 -7.85 -2.95
CA ILE A 76 -2.10 -8.34 -3.97
C ILE A 76 -2.59 -7.17 -4.83
N LEU A 77 -3.02 -6.08 -4.22
CA LEU A 77 -3.54 -4.91 -4.94
C LEU A 77 -2.45 -4.28 -5.84
N LEU A 78 -1.22 -4.16 -5.34
CA LEU A 78 -0.08 -3.68 -6.13
C LEU A 78 0.16 -4.51 -7.41
N ARG A 79 -0.07 -5.81 -7.34
CA ARG A 79 0.19 -6.75 -8.46
C ARG A 79 -0.95 -6.85 -9.46
N ASN A 80 -2.18 -6.62 -9.02
CA ASN A 80 -3.37 -6.90 -9.81
C ASN A 80 -4.10 -5.65 -10.28
N CYS A 81 -3.98 -4.51 -9.59
CA CYS A 81 -4.75 -3.30 -9.90
C CYS A 81 -4.05 -2.30 -10.83
N GLY A 82 -2.88 -2.65 -11.35
CA GLY A 82 -2.15 -1.85 -12.34
C GLY A 82 -1.51 -0.56 -11.81
N HIS A 83 -0.83 0.16 -12.71
CA HIS A 83 -0.02 1.33 -12.39
C HIS A 83 -0.83 2.49 -11.79
N THR A 84 -2.05 2.73 -12.29
CA THR A 84 -2.91 3.82 -11.82
C THR A 84 -3.24 3.68 -10.33
N TYR A 85 -3.47 2.45 -9.86
CA TYR A 85 -3.72 2.19 -8.44
C TYR A 85 -2.51 2.58 -7.57
N ILE A 86 -1.29 2.28 -8.04
CA ILE A 86 -0.05 2.62 -7.32
C ILE A 86 0.11 4.14 -7.19
N GLU A 87 -0.14 4.89 -8.25
CA GLU A 87 -0.07 6.36 -8.21
C GLU A 87 -1.09 6.95 -7.22
N TYR A 88 -2.32 6.42 -7.20
CA TYR A 88 -3.30 6.81 -6.18
C TYR A 88 -2.86 6.40 -4.76
N ASN A 89 -2.28 5.21 -4.59
CA ASN A 89 -1.81 4.74 -3.29
C ASN A 89 -0.64 5.60 -2.77
N ALA A 90 0.24 6.05 -3.65
CA ALA A 90 1.35 6.94 -3.34
C ALA A 90 0.93 8.41 -3.17
N SER A 91 -0.28 8.78 -3.60
CA SER A 91 -0.80 10.15 -3.49
C SER A 91 -0.95 10.62 -2.04
N PRO A 92 -0.59 11.88 -1.72
CA PRO A 92 -0.80 12.47 -0.40
C PRO A 92 -2.26 12.43 0.09
N ALA A 93 -3.23 12.42 -0.83
CA ALA A 93 -4.66 12.44 -0.51
C ALA A 93 -5.12 11.20 0.30
N THR A 94 -4.43 10.07 0.16
CA THR A 94 -4.82 8.81 0.81
C THR A 94 -4.21 8.63 2.20
N LYS A 95 -3.17 9.42 2.53
CA LYS A 95 -2.32 9.26 3.72
C LYS A 95 -1.77 7.83 3.90
N PHE A 96 -1.72 7.03 2.85
CA PHE A 96 -1.24 5.66 2.92
C PHE A 96 0.25 5.60 3.27
N ILE A 97 1.08 6.37 2.57
CA ILE A 97 2.54 6.44 2.82
C ILE A 97 2.85 6.87 4.25
N GLU A 98 2.14 7.90 4.75
CA GLU A 98 2.27 8.38 6.13
C GLU A 98 1.89 7.28 7.15
N SER A 99 0.77 6.59 6.91
CA SER A 99 0.32 5.49 7.78
C SER A 99 1.31 4.32 7.77
N LEU A 100 1.85 3.98 6.60
CA LEU A 100 2.86 2.94 6.44
C LEU A 100 4.16 3.29 7.15
N GLU A 101 4.62 4.55 7.02
CA GLU A 101 5.79 5.04 7.73
C GLU A 101 5.63 4.94 9.24
N ASN A 102 4.47 5.37 9.77
CA ASN A 102 4.19 5.31 11.21
C ASN A 102 4.29 3.87 11.73
N VAL A 103 3.69 2.90 11.03
CA VAL A 103 3.78 1.48 11.42
C VAL A 103 5.23 0.98 11.39
N LEU A 104 5.97 1.28 10.33
CA LEU A 104 7.34 0.80 10.13
C LEU A 104 8.34 1.42 11.12
N THR A 105 8.05 2.61 11.64
CA THR A 105 8.91 3.33 12.59
C THR A 105 8.57 3.04 14.05
N GLN A 106 7.29 2.80 14.38
CA GLN A 106 6.86 2.48 15.73
C GLN A 106 7.28 1.07 16.17
N HIS A 107 7.23 0.10 15.25
CA HIS A 107 7.52 -1.30 15.55
C HIS A 107 8.51 -1.91 14.54
N PRO A 108 9.72 -1.38 14.37
CA PRO A 108 10.64 -1.78 13.29
C PRO A 108 11.04 -3.25 13.35
N GLU A 109 11.04 -3.84 14.55
CA GLU A 109 11.46 -5.23 14.77
C GLU A 109 10.33 -6.26 14.65
N SER A 110 9.06 -5.84 14.57
CA SER A 110 7.94 -6.77 14.48
C SER A 110 7.97 -7.58 13.18
N HIS A 111 7.43 -8.80 13.23
CA HIS A 111 7.34 -9.64 12.04
C HIS A 111 6.52 -8.97 10.93
N SER A 112 5.44 -8.30 11.33
CA SER A 112 4.53 -7.56 10.45
C SER A 112 5.22 -6.37 9.78
N SER A 113 6.00 -5.58 10.53
CA SER A 113 6.78 -4.46 9.96
C SER A 113 7.86 -4.95 9.01
N LYS A 114 8.55 -6.05 9.35
CA LYS A 114 9.51 -6.70 8.43
C LYS A 114 8.84 -7.16 7.15
N ARG A 115 7.60 -7.67 7.22
CA ARG A 115 6.81 -8.04 6.03
C ARG A 115 6.38 -6.82 5.22
N LEU A 116 5.85 -5.78 5.85
CA LEU A 116 5.48 -4.52 5.20
C LEU A 116 6.68 -3.88 4.50
N ALA A 117 7.84 -3.86 5.15
CA ALA A 117 9.08 -3.40 4.54
C ALA A 117 9.43 -4.23 3.30
N ARG A 118 9.28 -5.56 3.31
CA ARG A 118 9.50 -6.38 2.11
C ARG A 118 8.52 -6.05 0.97
N VAL A 119 7.25 -5.78 1.29
CA VAL A 119 6.25 -5.36 0.28
C VAL A 119 6.64 -4.01 -0.30
N LEU A 120 7.01 -3.04 0.55
CA LEU A 120 7.54 -1.75 0.12
C LEU A 120 8.77 -1.92 -0.78
N GLY A 121 9.74 -2.75 -0.41
CA GLY A 121 10.93 -3.03 -1.22
C GLY A 121 10.59 -3.63 -2.59
N SER A 122 9.58 -4.52 -2.67
CA SER A 122 9.07 -5.03 -3.95
C SER A 122 8.48 -3.91 -4.79
N ALA A 123 7.61 -3.08 -4.21
CA ALA A 123 7.02 -1.94 -4.90
C ALA A 123 8.09 -0.97 -5.39
N VAL A 124 9.13 -0.70 -4.59
CA VAL A 124 10.26 0.12 -5.04
C VAL A 124 11.03 -0.56 -6.16
N TYR A 125 11.28 -1.88 -6.13
CA TYR A 125 11.97 -2.54 -7.23
C TYR A 125 11.20 -2.43 -8.56
N ASP A 126 9.88 -2.58 -8.49
CA ASP A 126 9.01 -2.50 -9.66
C ASP A 126 8.92 -1.04 -10.18
N HIS A 127 8.95 -0.04 -9.29
CA HIS A 127 8.73 1.37 -9.64
C HIS A 127 9.99 2.26 -9.72
N ALA A 128 11.10 1.91 -9.06
CA ALA A 128 12.33 2.72 -9.04
C ALA A 128 13.05 2.74 -10.39
N LYS A 129 12.68 1.85 -11.32
CA LYS A 129 13.07 1.95 -12.72
C LYS A 129 12.44 3.17 -13.41
N MET A 130 11.34 3.70 -12.87
CA MET A 130 10.58 4.81 -13.45
C MET A 130 10.89 6.14 -12.74
N ASP A 131 10.87 6.18 -11.41
CA ASP A 131 11.21 7.41 -10.66
C ASP A 131 11.85 7.13 -9.29
N VAL A 132 13.06 7.66 -9.09
CA VAL A 132 13.81 7.61 -7.83
C VAL A 132 13.20 8.50 -6.74
N ARG A 133 12.34 9.46 -7.11
CA ARG A 133 11.62 10.36 -6.19
C ARG A 133 10.23 9.84 -5.84
N HIS A 134 9.82 8.70 -6.39
CA HIS A 134 8.54 8.09 -6.06
C HIS A 134 8.40 7.92 -4.53
N PRO A 135 7.23 8.20 -3.93
CA PRO A 135 7.05 8.15 -2.48
C PRO A 135 7.49 6.84 -1.82
N TYR A 136 7.28 5.70 -2.49
CA TYR A 136 7.81 4.40 -2.02
C TYR A 136 9.33 4.38 -1.92
N THR A 137 10.04 4.91 -2.93
CA THR A 137 11.50 4.96 -2.97
C THR A 137 12.05 5.82 -1.84
N VAL A 138 11.43 6.99 -1.63
CA VAL A 138 11.78 7.91 -0.54
C VAL A 138 11.60 7.25 0.82
N LEU A 139 10.44 6.61 1.06
CA LEU A 139 10.17 5.92 2.32
C LEU A 139 11.12 4.73 2.54
N TRP A 140 11.38 3.93 1.50
CA TRP A 140 12.29 2.80 1.58
C TRP A 140 13.71 3.21 1.98
N LEU A 141 14.22 4.29 1.39
CA LEU A 141 15.53 4.84 1.74
C LEU A 141 15.56 5.32 3.19
N LYS A 142 14.50 6.00 3.65
CA LYS A 142 14.38 6.47 5.03
C LYS A 142 14.46 5.32 6.04
N ILE A 143 13.81 4.20 5.74
CA ILE A 143 13.78 3.01 6.62
C ILE A 143 15.10 2.24 6.57
N LYS A 144 15.71 2.10 5.39
CA LYS A 144 16.96 1.33 5.23
C LYS A 144 18.20 2.06 5.68
N TYR A 145 18.21 3.39 5.54
CA TYR A 145 19.37 4.24 5.84
C TYR A 145 18.94 5.42 6.72
N PRO A 146 18.51 5.18 7.96
CA PRO A 146 18.04 6.23 8.86
C PRO A 146 19.14 7.28 9.07
N GLY A 147 18.76 8.56 9.00
CA GLY A 147 19.67 9.69 9.18
C GLY A 147 20.57 10.01 7.98
N GLN A 148 20.49 9.27 6.87
CA GLN A 148 21.23 9.58 5.65
C GLN A 148 20.39 10.44 4.70
N PRO A 149 20.97 11.45 4.03
CA PRO A 149 20.26 12.21 3.02
C PRO A 149 19.85 11.31 1.84
N VAL A 150 18.59 11.41 1.43
CA VAL A 150 18.05 10.74 0.24
C VAL A 150 18.74 11.33 -1.00
N THR A 151 19.77 10.66 -1.51
CA THR A 151 20.53 11.11 -2.68
C THR A 151 20.37 10.14 -3.85
N VAL A 152 20.48 10.65 -5.08
CA VAL A 152 20.50 9.84 -6.31
C VAL A 152 21.65 8.81 -6.33
N ARG A 153 22.71 9.04 -5.55
CA ARG A 153 23.80 8.07 -5.37
C ARG A 153 23.40 6.90 -4.46
N ALA A 154 22.57 7.14 -3.44
CA ALA A 154 22.04 6.08 -2.60
C ALA A 154 21.10 5.14 -3.38
N THR A 155 20.30 5.68 -4.31
CA THR A 155 19.45 4.88 -5.20
C THR A 155 20.25 4.06 -6.22
N ARG A 156 21.39 4.57 -6.73
CA ARG A 156 22.31 3.76 -7.58
C ARG A 156 22.86 2.53 -6.88
N ARG A 157 23.16 2.62 -5.57
CA ARG A 157 23.63 1.46 -4.79
C ARG A 157 22.53 0.43 -4.51
N LEU A 158 21.27 0.86 -4.46
CA LEU A 158 20.13 -0.02 -4.19
C LEU A 158 19.86 -1.03 -5.33
N PHE A 159 20.10 -0.64 -6.58
CA PHE A 159 19.72 -1.46 -7.74
C PHE A 159 20.89 -2.04 -8.53
N GLY A 160 22.13 -1.59 -8.31
CA GLY A 160 23.30 -2.19 -8.96
C GLY A 160 23.33 -2.11 -10.49
N PHE A 161 22.42 -1.36 -11.12
CA PHE A 161 22.35 -1.23 -12.58
C PHE A 161 22.96 0.11 -13.04
N PRO A 162 23.83 0.10 -14.07
CA PRO A 162 24.01 1.28 -14.90
C PRO A 162 22.71 1.47 -15.70
N MET A 163 22.03 2.62 -15.54
CA MET A 163 21.04 3.00 -16.53
C MET A 163 21.80 3.35 -17.81
N VAL A 164 21.58 2.55 -18.86
CA VAL A 164 21.99 2.82 -20.24
C VAL A 164 20.94 3.71 -20.88
#